data_AF-A0A1J1JC02-F1
#
_entry.id   AF-A0A1J1JC02-F1
#
_cell.length_a   1.000
_cell.length_b   1.000
_cell.length_c   1.000
_cell.angle_alpha   90.00
_cell.angle_beta   90.00
_cell.angle_gamma   90.00
#
_symmetry.space_group_name_H-M   'P 1'
#
loop_
_entity.id
_entity.type
_entity.pdbx_description
1 polymer ?
#
loop_
_entity_poly.entity_id
_entity_poly.type
_entity_poly.pdbx_seq_one_letter_code
_entity_poly.pdbx_strand_id
1 'polypeptide(L)'
;MKASINNKRFFKAQRERHRMHSLNKALDVLRKKLQQSLSCPELRLPKFEALKLAKNYIRTLELILHGNKITNDELLNILCKNLRPTTANILKKLRIEKQC
;
A
#
# COMPACT_ATOMS: atom_id res chain seq x y z
N MET A 1 -37.07 27.95 3.71
CA MET A 1 -35.68 27.93 3.16
C MET A 1 -34.71 26.96 3.86
N LYS A 2 -34.69 26.81 5.20
CA LYS A 2 -33.71 25.97 5.92
C LYS A 2 -33.73 24.46 5.56
N ALA A 3 -34.90 23.87 5.30
CA ALA A 3 -35.02 22.45 4.91
C ALA A 3 -34.38 22.10 3.55
N SER A 4 -34.48 23.00 2.56
CA SER A 4 -33.87 22.81 1.23
C SER A 4 -32.33 22.83 1.28
N ILE A 5 -31.76 23.66 2.15
CA ILE A 5 -30.30 23.72 2.38
C ILE A 5 -29.79 22.45 3.07
N ASN A 6 -30.55 21.91 4.04
CA ASN A 6 -30.22 20.66 4.72
C ASN A 6 -30.26 19.45 3.77
N ASN A 7 -31.24 19.39 2.86
CA ASN A 7 -31.27 18.37 1.80
C ASN A 7 -30.06 18.47 0.86
N LYS A 8 -29.68 19.68 0.44
CA LYS A 8 -28.47 19.89 -0.40
C LYS A 8 -27.19 19.43 0.31
N ARG A 9 -27.03 19.73 1.61
CA ARG A 9 -25.87 19.27 2.41
C ARG A 9 -25.85 17.74 2.55
N PHE A 10 -27.00 17.14 2.81
CA PHE A 10 -27.15 15.68 2.90
C PHE A 10 -26.76 14.96 1.60
N PHE A 11 -27.28 15.40 0.45
CA PHE A 11 -26.92 14.80 -0.83
C PHE A 11 -25.44 15.00 -1.19
N LYS A 12 -24.84 16.16 -0.85
CA LYS A 12 -23.40 16.37 -0.98
C LYS A 12 -22.59 15.39 -0.13
N ALA A 13 -22.97 15.20 1.14
CA ALA A 13 -22.31 14.25 2.04
C ALA A 13 -22.43 12.81 1.54
N GLN A 14 -23.60 12.42 1.03
CA GLN A 14 -23.78 11.09 0.43
C GLN A 14 -22.87 10.88 -0.78
N ARG A 15 -22.79 11.85 -1.71
CA ARG A 15 -21.88 11.74 -2.85
C ARG A 15 -20.42 11.61 -2.41
N GLU A 16 -20.00 12.38 -1.41
CA GLU A 16 -18.63 12.30 -0.91
C GLU A 16 -18.35 10.96 -0.23
N ARG A 17 -19.31 10.39 0.51
CA ARG A 17 -19.20 9.03 1.06
C ARG A 17 -19.03 7.99 -0.05
N HIS A 18 -19.81 8.07 -1.13
CA HIS A 18 -19.68 7.16 -2.28
C HIS A 18 -18.31 7.30 -2.94
N ARG A 19 -17.84 8.53 -3.18
CA ARG A 19 -16.50 8.80 -3.72
C ARG A 19 -15.40 8.20 -2.83
N MET A 20 -15.52 8.37 -1.51
CA MET A 20 -14.58 7.81 -0.54
C MET A 20 -14.62 6.29 -0.46
N HIS A 21 -15.79 5.68 -0.61
CA HIS A 21 -15.89 4.22 -0.67
C HIS A 21 -15.17 3.65 -1.89
N SER A 22 -15.32 4.26 -3.08
CA SER A 22 -14.59 3.87 -4.28
C SER A 22 -13.06 4.00 -4.12
N LEU A 23 -12.59 5.10 -3.52
CA LEU A 23 -11.16 5.27 -3.24
C LEU A 23 -10.63 4.21 -2.26
N ASN A 24 -11.37 3.96 -1.18
CA ASN A 24 -10.97 2.97 -0.18
C ASN A 24 -10.91 1.57 -0.80
N LYS A 25 -11.88 1.21 -1.64
CA LYS A 25 -11.88 -0.04 -2.39
C LYS A 25 -10.63 -0.19 -3.26
N ALA A 26 -10.23 0.86 -3.97
CA ALA A 26 -9.01 0.85 -4.78
C ALA A 26 -7.74 0.67 -3.91
N LEU A 27 -7.66 1.34 -2.76
CA LEU A 27 -6.55 1.19 -1.80
C LEU A 27 -6.49 -0.23 -1.22
N ASP A 28 -7.64 -0.86 -0.96
CA ASP A 28 -7.69 -2.23 -0.47
C ASP A 28 -7.23 -3.23 -1.54
N VAL A 29 -7.57 -3.00 -2.82
CA VAL A 29 -7.04 -3.78 -3.94
C VAL A 29 -5.51 -3.64 -4.03
N LEU A 30 -4.99 -2.42 -3.93
CA LEU A 30 -3.55 -2.17 -3.91
C LEU A 30 -2.86 -2.93 -2.77
N ARG A 31 -3.42 -2.86 -1.55
CA ARG A 31 -2.89 -3.60 -0.39
C ARG A 31 -2.86 -5.10 -0.63
N LYS A 32 -3.94 -5.68 -1.15
CA LYS A 32 -4.01 -7.12 -1.45
C LYS A 32 -2.95 -7.51 -2.46
N LYS A 33 -2.73 -6.70 -3.50
CA LYS A 33 -1.69 -6.97 -4.50
C LYS A 33 -0.29 -6.94 -3.87
N LEU A 34 0.02 -5.96 -3.03
CA LEU A 34 1.31 -5.91 -2.33
C LEU A 34 1.52 -7.12 -1.39
N GLN A 35 0.48 -7.48 -0.62
CA GLN A 35 0.51 -8.65 0.25
C GLN A 35 0.75 -9.95 -0.53
N GLN A 36 0.10 -10.12 -1.69
CA GLN A 36 0.30 -11.27 -2.58
C GLN A 36 1.71 -11.30 -3.16
N SER A 37 2.21 -10.16 -3.66
CA SER A 37 3.57 -10.03 -4.19
C SER A 37 4.66 -10.34 -3.16
N LEU A 38 4.40 -10.06 -1.88
CA LEU A 38 5.29 -10.40 -0.77
C LEU A 38 5.00 -11.79 -0.16
N SER A 39 3.95 -12.46 -0.66
CA SER A 39 3.33 -13.66 -0.09
C SER A 39 3.19 -13.59 1.44
N CYS A 40 2.64 -12.48 1.92
CA CYS A 40 2.26 -12.27 3.30
C CYS A 40 0.84 -11.66 3.38
N PRO A 41 -0.21 -12.51 3.38
CA PRO A 41 -1.60 -12.05 3.40
C PRO A 41 -1.99 -11.34 4.70
N GLU A 42 -1.33 -11.67 5.81
CA GLU A 42 -1.64 -11.13 7.14
C GLU A 42 -1.01 -9.76 7.42
N LEU A 43 -0.14 -9.27 6.53
CA LEU A 43 0.57 -8.00 6.72
C LEU A 43 -0.42 -6.83 6.88
N ARG A 44 -0.59 -6.34 8.11
CA ARG A 44 -1.43 -5.17 8.40
C ARG A 44 -0.72 -3.90 7.97
N LEU A 45 -0.98 -3.49 6.73
CA LEU A 45 -0.30 -2.37 6.07
C LEU A 45 -1.18 -1.13 5.96
N PRO A 46 -1.11 -0.11 6.83
CA PRO A 46 -2.01 1.05 6.75
C PRO A 46 -1.89 1.78 5.41
N LYS A 47 -2.96 2.49 5.02
CA LYS A 47 -3.09 3.13 3.68
C LYS A 47 -1.86 3.92 3.27
N PHE A 48 -1.28 4.69 4.20
CA PHE A 48 -0.08 5.48 3.96
C PHE A 48 1.17 4.62 3.68
N GLU A 49 1.37 3.54 4.44
CA GLU A 49 2.45 2.57 4.20
C GLU A 49 2.24 1.82 2.89
N ALA A 50 0.99 1.51 2.52
CA ALA A 50 0.68 0.86 1.26
C ALA A 50 1.10 1.70 0.05
N LEU A 51 0.88 3.02 0.10
CA LEU A 51 1.33 3.92 -0.97
C LEU A 51 2.87 4.00 -1.04
N LYS A 52 3.55 4.09 0.11
CA LYS A 52 5.02 4.10 0.16
C LYS A 52 5.61 2.81 -0.39
N LEU A 53 5.08 1.67 0.07
CA LEU A 53 5.53 0.35 -0.37
C LEU A 53 5.25 0.14 -1.86
N ALA A 54 4.10 0.58 -2.38
CA ALA A 54 3.80 0.53 -3.80
C ALA A 54 4.84 1.28 -4.64
N LYS A 55 5.19 2.50 -4.24
CA LYS A 55 6.24 3.29 -4.92
C LYS A 55 7.58 2.56 -4.92
N ASN A 56 7.98 2.02 -3.77
CA ASN A 56 9.25 1.30 -3.64
C ASN A 56 9.25 0.00 -4.45
N TYR A 57 8.11 -0.69 -4.51
CA TYR A 57 7.94 -1.92 -5.28
C TYR A 57 8.05 -1.65 -6.78
N ILE A 58 7.37 -0.62 -7.30
CA ILE A 58 7.52 -0.19 -8.70
C ILE A 58 8.99 0.12 -9.01
N ARG A 59 9.67 0.88 -8.15
CA ARG A 59 11.09 1.19 -8.33
C ARG A 59 11.97 -0.06 -8.37
N THR A 60 11.65 -1.05 -7.55
CA THR A 60 12.38 -2.32 -7.52
C THR A 60 12.18 -3.07 -8.85
N LEU A 61 10.94 -3.14 -9.34
CA LEU A 61 10.62 -3.78 -10.62
C LEU A 61 11.32 -3.07 -11.80
N GLU A 62 11.36 -1.73 -11.81
CA GLU A 62 12.10 -0.97 -12.81
C GLU A 62 13.58 -1.36 -12.83
N LEU A 63 14.22 -1.45 -11.66
CA LEU A 63 15.64 -1.81 -11.58
C LEU A 63 15.90 -3.23 -12.11
N ILE A 64 15.02 -4.19 -11.76
CA ILE A 64 15.10 -5.58 -12.25
C ILE A 64 14.94 -5.62 -13.78
N LEU A 65 13.97 -4.90 -14.33
CA LEU A 65 13.72 -4.86 -15.78
C LEU A 65 14.86 -4.23 -16.58
N HIS A 66 15.59 -3.28 -16.00
CA HIS A 66 16.81 -2.72 -16.61
C HIS A 66 18.04 -3.63 -16.50
N GLY A 67 17.90 -4.87 -15.99
CA GLY A 67 18.99 -5.84 -15.92
C GLY A 67 19.96 -5.62 -14.74
N ASN A 68 19.59 -4.80 -13.76
CA ASN A 68 20.41 -4.65 -12.56
C ASN A 68 20.39 -5.95 -11.75
N LYS A 69 21.57 -6.50 -11.45
CA LYS A 69 21.69 -7.57 -10.47
C LYS A 69 21.56 -6.95 -9.08
N ILE A 70 20.39 -7.11 -8.47
CA ILE A 70 20.09 -6.57 -7.13
C ILE A 70 20.26 -7.70 -6.12
N THR A 71 21.07 -7.46 -5.10
CA THR A 71 21.20 -8.40 -3.98
C THR A 71 19.93 -8.42 -3.12
N ASN A 72 19.77 -9.44 -2.29
CA ASN A 72 18.62 -9.53 -1.38
C ASN A 72 18.54 -8.34 -0.41
N ASP A 73 19.69 -7.88 0.08
CA ASP A 73 19.78 -6.77 1.04
C ASP A 73 19.48 -5.43 0.40
N GLU A 74 19.98 -5.17 -0.81
CA GLU A 74 19.65 -3.97 -1.58
C GLU A 74 18.16 -3.91 -1.89
N LEU A 75 17.57 -5.05 -2.28
CA LEU A 75 16.15 -5.15 -2.54
C LEU A 75 15.34 -4.82 -1.26
N LEU A 76 15.72 -5.37 -0.10
CA LEU A 76 15.09 -5.05 1.18
C LEU A 76 15.23 -3.57 1.54
N ASN A 77 16.40 -2.98 1.32
CA ASN A 77 16.65 -1.55 1.57
C ASN A 77 15.77 -0.66 0.71
N ILE A 78 15.60 -0.99 -0.57
CA ILE A 78 14.72 -0.25 -1.49
C ILE A 78 13.26 -0.40 -1.04
N LEU A 79 12.79 -1.64 -0.79
CA LEU A 79 11.40 -1.90 -0.37
C LEU A 79 11.06 -1.22 0.95
N CYS A 80 11.95 -1.27 1.94
CA CYS A 80 11.72 -0.73 3.28
C CYS A 80 11.94 0.79 3.39
N LYS A 81 12.42 1.44 2.32
CA LYS A 81 12.75 2.86 2.33
C LYS A 81 11.56 3.71 2.78
N ASN A 82 11.76 4.51 3.84
CA ASN A 82 10.77 5.40 4.43
C ASN A 82 9.50 4.73 5.00
N LEU A 83 9.47 3.40 5.14
CA LEU A 83 8.41 2.72 5.89
C LEU A 83 8.62 2.91 7.40
N ARG A 84 7.54 2.81 8.18
CA ARG A 84 7.68 2.77 9.64
C ARG A 84 8.52 1.56 10.07
N PRO A 85 9.32 1.66 11.15
CA PRO A 85 10.16 0.56 11.63
C PRO A 85 9.40 -0.74 11.86
N THR A 86 8.18 -0.68 12.40
CA THR A 86 7.33 -1.85 12.62
C THR A 86 7.00 -2.58 11.31
N THR A 87 6.65 -1.82 10.26
CA THR A 87 6.37 -2.38 8.93
C THR A 87 7.63 -2.93 8.27
N ALA A 88 8.74 -2.19 8.33
CA ALA A 88 10.02 -2.62 7.77
C ALA A 88 10.54 -3.91 8.43
N ASN A 89 10.43 -4.03 9.75
CA ASN A 89 10.87 -5.22 10.49
C ASN A 89 10.05 -6.47 10.12
N ILE A 90 8.73 -6.33 9.92
CA ILE A 90 7.91 -7.44 9.44
C ILE A 90 8.39 -7.91 8.05
N LEU A 91 8.65 -6.97 7.13
CA LEU A 91 9.13 -7.32 5.78
C LEU A 91 10.49 -8.03 5.80
N LYS A 92 11.41 -7.58 6.65
CA LYS A 92 12.71 -8.24 6.85
C LYS A 92 12.53 -9.65 7.39
N LYS A 93 11.68 -9.83 8.41
CA LYS A 93 11.40 -11.13 9.02
C LYS A 93 10.81 -12.13 8.02
N LEU A 94 9.83 -11.70 7.23
CA LEU A 94 9.16 -12.52 6.22
C LEU A 94 10.10 -13.04 5.12
N ARG A 95 11.20 -12.33 4.83
CA ARG A 95 12.18 -12.77 3.85
C ARG A 95 13.16 -13.79 4.43
N ILE A 96 13.51 -13.65 5.70
CA ILE A 96 14.37 -14.61 6.42
C ILE A 96 13.66 -15.97 6.52
N GLU A 97 12.37 -15.99 6.87
CA GLU A 97 11.57 -17.23 6.99
C GLU A 97 11.38 -17.99 5.65
N LYS A 98 11.66 -17.36 4.50
CA LYS A 98 11.56 -17.97 3.17
C LYS A 98 12.90 -18.47 2.60
N GLN A 99 14.01 -18.26 3.32
CA GLN A 99 15.35 -18.70 2.93
C GLN A 99 15.85 -19.91 3.74
N CYS A 100 15.04 -20.42 4.67
CA CYS A 100 15.29 -21.65 5.42
C CYS A 100 14.42 -22.79 4.90
#